data_AF-A0A0D1EK17-F1
#
_entry.id   AF-A0A0D1EK17-F1
#
_cell.length_a   1.000
_cell.length_b   1.000
_cell.length_c   1.000
_cell.angle_alpha   90.00
_cell.angle_beta   90.00
_cell.angle_gamma   90.00
#
_symmetry.space_group_name_H-M   'P 1'
#
loop_
_entity.id
_entity.type
_entity.pdbx_description
1 polymer ?
#
loop_
_entity_poly.entity_id
_entity_poly.type
_entity_poly.pdbx_seq_one_letter_code
_entity_poly.pdbx_strand_id
1 'polypeptide(L)'
;MRGSGSAGAAVVAAMAGGGIWWSMTRSEPEIPDIPVATEETSTQSLPPPNTETRDGFLAAYASDFDCAYAARITSGAQAGRLVTMGDRETPLPDLAEAYGSEFGVALTKLDRPVTSQQCPALDLARGLQGREAVQPTLVLDSDTIGSGGTVVGRVAEIRGRTVWLAMVTAEGGVYDLSDRLEPQTDGSALFAFELVADPSAIGQPQILVALASPEPLVGAATASDGTSADVLLPNILAEASEKGAAAEIARFELGG
;
A
#
# COMPACT_ATOMS: atom_id res chain seq x y z
N MET A 1 -26.40 -51.19 24.89
CA MET A 1 -25.70 -51.54 26.14
C MET A 1 -24.20 -51.55 25.87
N ARG A 2 -23.44 -50.95 26.79
CA ARG A 2 -21.97 -50.79 26.87
C ARG A 2 -21.19 -52.11 26.85
N GLY A 3 -19.90 -52.00 26.51
CA GLY A 3 -18.80 -52.86 27.01
C GLY A 3 -17.70 -53.06 25.95
N SER A 4 -16.60 -52.29 25.98
CA SER A 4 -15.35 -52.53 26.74
C SER A 4 -14.61 -53.78 26.22
N GLY A 5 -13.44 -53.67 25.56
CA GLY A 5 -12.11 -53.40 26.15
C GLY A 5 -11.63 -54.64 26.91
N SER A 6 -10.45 -55.25 26.75
CA SER A 6 -9.12 -54.75 26.40
C SER A 6 -8.10 -55.90 26.49
N ALA A 7 -6.94 -55.71 25.86
CA ALA A 7 -5.59 -56.14 26.27
C ALA A 7 -5.19 -57.63 26.27
N GLY A 8 -4.11 -57.91 25.53
CA GLY A 8 -3.23 -59.06 25.72
C GLY A 8 -1.76 -58.60 25.68
N ALA A 9 -1.06 -58.74 26.81
CA ALA A 9 0.40 -58.70 26.94
C ALA A 9 0.84 -60.16 27.24
N ALA A 10 1.63 -60.82 26.38
CA ALA A 10 3.08 -60.72 26.21
C ALA A 10 3.86 -61.77 27.04
N VAL A 11 5.01 -62.17 26.48
CA VAL A 11 6.23 -62.71 27.14
C VAL A 11 6.32 -64.25 27.28
N VAL A 12 7.42 -64.98 27.06
CA VAL A 12 8.79 -64.87 26.46
C VAL A 12 9.37 -66.31 26.44
N ALA A 13 10.48 -66.50 25.71
CA ALA A 13 11.60 -67.47 25.90
C ALA A 13 11.68 -68.52 24.77
N ALA A 14 12.85 -68.95 24.29
CA ALA A 14 14.14 -69.09 24.97
C ALA A 14 15.35 -69.10 23.99
N MET A 15 16.53 -69.08 24.62
CA MET A 15 17.89 -68.88 24.11
C MET A 15 18.53 -70.10 23.42
N ALA A 16 19.57 -69.84 22.61
CA ALA A 16 20.86 -70.56 22.45
C ALA A 16 21.57 -69.95 21.22
N GLY A 17 22.89 -69.78 21.06
CA GLY A 17 24.11 -70.18 21.74
C GLY A 17 25.27 -69.95 20.73
N GLY A 18 26.52 -69.89 21.19
CA GLY A 18 27.72 -70.08 20.36
C GLY A 18 28.26 -68.85 19.61
N GLY A 19 29.48 -68.43 19.97
CA GLY A 19 30.20 -67.33 19.33
C GLY A 19 30.82 -67.67 17.98
N ILE A 20 31.36 -66.65 17.32
CA ILE A 20 32.61 -66.58 16.53
C ILE A 20 32.79 -65.11 16.12
N TRP A 21 34.01 -64.59 16.30
CA TRP A 21 34.42 -63.27 15.85
C TRP A 21 34.23 -63.10 14.34
N TRP A 22 33.54 -62.06 13.91
CA TRP A 22 33.72 -61.49 12.57
C TRP A 22 33.53 -59.98 12.60
N SER A 23 34.63 -59.28 12.31
CA SER A 23 34.66 -57.86 11.99
C SER A 23 33.96 -57.64 10.65
N MET A 24 32.77 -57.03 10.68
CA MET A 24 32.16 -56.43 9.50
C MET A 24 31.58 -55.07 9.86
N THR A 25 32.25 -54.05 9.33
CA THR A 25 31.65 -52.85 8.72
C THR A 25 30.20 -52.58 9.12
N ARG A 26 29.99 -51.66 10.06
CA ARG A 26 28.71 -50.97 10.14
C ARG A 26 28.61 -50.13 8.86
N SER A 27 27.86 -50.63 7.89
CA SER A 27 27.37 -49.80 6.79
C SER A 27 26.48 -48.72 7.43
N GLU A 28 27.02 -47.50 7.53
CA GLU A 28 26.23 -46.30 7.71
C GLU A 28 25.17 -46.29 6.60
N PRO A 29 23.87 -46.19 6.88
CA PRO A 29 22.87 -46.10 5.84
C PRO A 29 23.11 -44.79 5.08
N GLU A 30 23.50 -44.90 3.81
CA GLU A 30 23.64 -43.77 2.90
C GLU A 30 22.24 -43.15 2.74
N ILE A 31 22.01 -42.02 3.40
CA ILE A 31 20.80 -41.22 3.24
C ILE A 31 20.88 -40.68 1.82
N PRO A 32 19.96 -41.03 0.90
CA PRO A 32 19.98 -40.47 -0.43
C PRO A 32 19.85 -38.95 -0.32
N ASP A 33 20.76 -38.22 -0.97
CA ASP A 33 20.70 -36.78 -1.10
C ASP A 33 19.40 -36.42 -1.83
N ILE A 34 18.36 -36.11 -1.08
CA ILE A 34 17.18 -35.45 -1.63
C ILE A 34 17.69 -34.07 -2.03
N PRO A 35 17.68 -33.69 -3.32
CA PRO A 35 17.96 -32.31 -3.67
C PRO A 35 16.93 -31.47 -2.93
N VAL A 36 17.40 -30.70 -1.95
CA VAL A 36 16.60 -29.64 -1.35
C VAL A 36 16.25 -28.75 -2.53
N ALA A 37 15.01 -28.86 -2.99
CA ALA A 37 14.45 -27.86 -3.87
C ALA A 37 14.57 -26.57 -3.05
N THR A 38 15.52 -25.73 -3.44
CA THR A 38 15.49 -24.32 -3.10
C THR A 38 14.17 -23.85 -3.65
N GLU A 39 13.14 -23.81 -2.80
CA GLU A 39 12.00 -22.96 -3.05
C GLU A 39 12.59 -21.56 -3.13
N GLU A 40 12.87 -21.14 -4.37
CA GLU A 40 12.98 -19.74 -4.69
C GLU A 40 11.63 -19.15 -4.28
N THR A 41 11.58 -18.59 -3.06
CA THR A 41 10.54 -17.67 -2.66
C THR A 41 10.51 -16.63 -3.76
N SER A 42 9.61 -16.80 -4.72
CA SER A 42 9.35 -15.80 -5.72
C SER A 42 8.77 -14.63 -4.95
N THR A 43 9.63 -13.68 -4.57
CA THR A 43 9.20 -12.33 -4.25
C THR A 43 8.63 -11.81 -5.55
N GLN A 44 7.34 -12.05 -5.78
CA GLN A 44 6.61 -11.42 -6.87
C GLN A 44 6.50 -9.94 -6.50
N SER A 45 7.60 -9.23 -6.68
CA SER A 45 7.61 -7.79 -6.78
C SER A 45 6.67 -7.45 -7.93
N LEU A 46 5.81 -6.44 -7.75
CA LEU A 46 5.10 -5.85 -8.87
C LEU A 46 6.06 -5.64 -10.04
N PRO A 47 5.60 -5.76 -11.30
CA PRO A 47 6.40 -5.32 -12.44
C PRO A 47 6.90 -3.88 -12.19
N PRO A 48 7.91 -3.36 -12.88
CA PRO A 48 8.21 -1.93 -12.80
C PRO A 48 7.05 -1.08 -13.39
N PRO A 49 6.89 0.20 -13.02
CA PRO A 49 5.95 1.09 -13.68
C PRO A 49 6.23 1.18 -15.18
N ASN A 50 5.19 1.33 -16.01
CA ASN A 50 5.35 1.51 -17.44
C ASN A 50 5.77 2.96 -17.75
N THR A 51 7.07 3.17 -17.93
CA THR A 51 7.67 4.50 -18.16
C THR A 51 7.29 5.14 -19.49
N GLU A 52 6.73 4.39 -20.45
CA GLU A 52 6.17 4.98 -21.68
C GLU A 52 4.88 5.76 -21.41
N THR A 53 4.22 5.48 -20.29
CA THR A 53 3.07 6.24 -19.82
C THR A 53 3.53 7.43 -18.98
N ARG A 54 2.74 8.51 -19.03
CA ARG A 54 2.99 9.70 -18.22
C ARG A 54 3.05 9.39 -16.73
N ASP A 55 2.15 8.55 -16.23
CA ASP A 55 2.09 8.26 -14.79
C ASP A 55 3.19 7.30 -14.37
N GLY A 56 3.60 6.36 -15.23
CA GLY A 56 4.77 5.52 -14.96
C GLY A 56 6.10 6.26 -15.05
N PHE A 57 6.24 7.24 -15.94
CA PHE A 57 7.39 8.15 -15.92
C PHE A 57 7.49 8.92 -14.60
N LEU A 58 6.36 9.49 -14.13
CA LEU A 58 6.34 10.24 -12.87
C LEU A 58 6.69 9.34 -11.67
N ALA A 59 6.16 8.11 -11.64
CA ALA A 59 6.47 7.13 -10.61
C ALA A 59 7.97 6.77 -10.60
N ALA A 60 8.54 6.48 -11.78
CA ALA A 60 9.95 6.13 -11.93
C ALA A 60 10.86 7.30 -11.58
N TYR A 61 10.58 8.52 -12.06
CA TYR A 61 11.36 9.71 -11.73
C TYR A 61 11.35 10.00 -10.22
N ALA A 62 10.17 9.92 -9.59
CA ALA A 62 10.06 10.11 -8.15
C ALA A 62 10.75 9.00 -7.35
N SER A 63 11.01 7.82 -7.93
CA SER A 63 11.68 6.69 -7.26
C SER A 63 13.15 6.97 -6.89
N ASP A 64 13.78 7.92 -7.57
CA ASP A 64 15.17 8.34 -7.31
C ASP A 64 15.31 9.24 -6.07
N PHE A 65 14.20 9.62 -5.45
CA PHE A 65 14.16 10.53 -4.32
C PHE A 65 13.47 9.89 -3.12
N ASP A 66 14.04 10.11 -1.93
CA ASP A 66 13.39 9.77 -0.67
C ASP A 66 12.16 10.66 -0.47
N CYS A 67 11.07 10.04 -0.01
CA CYS A 67 9.81 10.71 0.31
C CYS A 67 9.34 11.64 -0.82
N ALA A 68 9.09 11.07 -1.99
CA ALA A 68 8.70 11.83 -3.15
C ALA A 68 7.55 11.16 -3.90
N TYR A 69 6.61 11.98 -4.32
CA TYR A 69 5.50 11.59 -5.18
C TYR A 69 5.23 12.69 -6.20
N ALA A 70 4.87 12.28 -7.42
CA ALA A 70 4.44 13.20 -8.46
C ALA A 70 3.26 12.62 -9.22
N ALA A 71 2.28 13.48 -9.54
CA ALA A 71 1.15 13.09 -10.37
C ALA A 71 0.71 14.26 -11.25
N ARG A 72 -0.03 13.96 -12.31
CA ARG A 72 -0.73 15.00 -13.07
C ARG A 72 -2.03 15.35 -12.37
N ILE A 73 -2.30 16.63 -12.23
CA ILE A 73 -3.63 17.09 -11.83
C ILE A 73 -4.53 17.06 -13.08
N THR A 74 -5.49 16.14 -13.11
CA THR A 74 -6.34 15.89 -14.29
C THR A 74 -7.71 16.55 -14.21
N SER A 75 -8.08 17.08 -13.03
CA SER A 75 -9.39 17.70 -12.79
C SER A 75 -9.30 18.87 -11.80
N GLY A 76 -10.36 19.68 -11.72
CA GLY A 76 -10.44 20.84 -10.83
C GLY A 76 -9.65 22.07 -11.31
N ALA A 77 -9.56 23.08 -10.46
CA ALA A 77 -8.98 24.40 -10.80
C ALA A 77 -7.47 24.36 -11.10
N GLN A 78 -6.77 23.32 -10.65
CA GLN A 78 -5.33 23.14 -10.84
C GLN A 78 -5.00 22.15 -11.97
N ALA A 79 -6.01 21.72 -12.75
CA ALA A 79 -5.82 20.80 -13.86
C ALA A 79 -4.77 21.31 -14.87
N GLY A 80 -3.98 20.40 -15.43
CA GLY A 80 -2.89 20.75 -16.35
C GLY A 80 -1.59 21.17 -15.65
N ARG A 81 -1.43 20.81 -14.38
CA ARG A 81 -0.17 20.97 -13.61
C ARG A 81 0.32 19.62 -13.13
N LEU A 82 1.58 19.56 -12.72
CA LEU A 82 2.14 18.45 -11.96
C LEU A 82 2.02 18.77 -10.47
N VAL A 83 1.40 17.91 -9.67
CA VAL A 83 1.54 17.99 -8.21
C VAL A 83 2.79 17.25 -7.82
N THR A 84 3.57 17.81 -6.90
CA THR A 84 4.76 17.21 -6.31
C THR A 84 4.64 17.27 -4.80
N MET A 85 4.81 16.13 -4.14
CA MET A 85 4.76 16.02 -2.68
C MET A 85 6.07 15.42 -2.19
N GLY A 86 6.52 15.88 -1.03
CA GLY A 86 7.66 15.32 -0.32
C GLY A 86 7.96 16.08 0.97
N ASP A 87 8.89 15.59 1.76
CA ASP A 87 9.28 16.14 3.07
C ASP A 87 10.20 17.37 2.99
N ARG A 88 10.45 17.87 1.78
CA ARG A 88 11.23 19.07 1.49
C ARG A 88 10.31 20.14 0.92
N GLU A 89 10.70 21.41 1.05
CA GLU A 89 9.93 22.55 0.53
C GLU A 89 9.73 22.48 -0.99
N THR A 90 10.77 22.07 -1.72
CA THR A 90 10.74 21.87 -3.18
C THR A 90 11.03 20.41 -3.52
N PRO A 91 10.03 19.52 -3.48
CA PRO A 91 10.20 18.15 -3.93
C PRO A 91 10.45 18.13 -5.45
N LEU A 92 11.38 17.29 -5.90
CA LEU A 92 11.62 17.00 -7.32
C LEU A 92 11.88 18.29 -8.15
N PRO A 93 13.01 18.99 -7.92
CA PRO A 93 13.26 20.32 -8.49
C PRO A 93 13.20 20.35 -10.02
N ASP A 94 13.77 19.35 -10.69
CA ASP A 94 13.95 19.34 -12.15
C ASP A 94 12.84 18.58 -12.90
N LEU A 95 11.78 18.15 -12.20
CA LEU A 95 10.75 17.28 -12.77
C LEU A 95 10.02 17.92 -13.97
N ALA A 96 9.70 19.21 -13.91
CA ALA A 96 8.96 19.88 -15.00
C ALA A 96 9.78 19.92 -16.30
N GLU A 97 11.09 20.13 -16.20
CA GLU A 97 11.99 20.12 -17.36
C GLU A 97 12.15 18.70 -17.92
N ALA A 98 12.34 17.71 -17.03
CA ALA A 98 12.44 16.31 -17.43
C ALA A 98 11.15 15.83 -18.12
N TYR A 99 9.98 16.16 -17.56
CA TYR A 99 8.68 15.84 -18.14
C TYR A 99 8.48 16.52 -19.51
N GLY A 100 8.85 17.79 -19.62
CA GLY A 100 8.75 18.54 -20.87
C GLY A 100 9.65 17.97 -21.97
N SER A 101 10.84 17.52 -21.61
CA SER A 101 11.80 16.88 -22.52
C SER A 101 11.29 15.53 -23.01
N GLU A 102 10.70 14.71 -22.12
CA GLU A 102 10.19 13.39 -22.46
C GLU A 102 8.92 13.46 -23.33
N PHE A 103 7.95 14.28 -22.95
CA PHE A 103 6.61 14.27 -23.58
C PHE A 103 6.34 15.43 -24.54
N GLY A 104 7.28 16.36 -24.71
CA GLY A 104 7.12 17.54 -25.56
C GLY A 104 6.05 18.53 -25.06
N VAL A 105 5.67 18.46 -23.77
CA VAL A 105 4.65 19.32 -23.16
C VAL A 105 5.20 19.93 -21.87
N ALA A 106 5.32 21.24 -21.82
CA ALA A 106 5.72 21.96 -20.62
C ALA A 106 4.55 22.12 -19.64
N LEU A 107 4.66 21.51 -18.46
CA LEU A 107 3.71 21.68 -17.35
C LEU A 107 4.41 22.39 -16.19
N THR A 108 3.66 23.19 -15.43
CA THR A 108 4.17 23.79 -14.20
C THR A 108 3.99 22.84 -13.01
N LYS A 109 4.87 22.93 -12.01
CA LYS A 109 4.72 22.20 -10.74
C LYS A 109 3.82 22.94 -9.76
N LEU A 110 3.14 22.20 -8.91
CA LEU A 110 2.50 22.62 -7.67
C LEU A 110 3.14 21.81 -6.54
N ASP A 111 4.15 22.41 -5.89
CA ASP A 111 4.83 21.80 -4.77
C ASP A 111 3.92 21.83 -3.52
N ARG A 112 3.78 20.69 -2.85
CA ARG A 112 2.88 20.44 -1.71
C ARG A 112 3.65 19.68 -0.60
N PRO A 113 4.41 20.38 0.26
CA PRO A 113 5.38 19.77 1.17
C PRO A 113 4.72 19.06 2.36
N VAL A 114 4.93 17.76 2.53
CA VAL A 114 4.35 16.92 3.59
C VAL A 114 5.31 16.78 4.77
N THR A 115 4.91 16.12 5.85
CA THR A 115 5.83 15.75 6.93
C THR A 115 6.55 14.43 6.62
N SER A 116 7.65 14.15 7.33
CA SER A 116 8.37 12.88 7.16
C SER A 116 7.54 11.67 7.62
N GLN A 117 6.63 11.84 8.57
CA GLN A 117 5.73 10.78 9.04
C GLN A 117 4.69 10.39 7.98
N GLN A 118 4.48 11.23 6.96
CA GLN A 118 3.54 10.99 5.87
C GLN A 118 4.18 10.30 4.64
N CYS A 119 5.50 10.14 4.60
CA CYS A 119 6.20 9.49 3.49
C CYS A 119 5.67 8.10 3.11
N PRO A 120 5.26 7.23 4.06
CA PRO A 120 4.68 5.92 3.70
C PRO A 120 3.41 6.03 2.82
N ALA A 121 2.65 7.12 2.89
CA ALA A 121 1.50 7.35 2.01
C ALA A 121 1.93 7.69 0.58
N LEU A 122 3.00 8.48 0.44
CA LEU A 122 3.62 8.78 -0.85
C LEU A 122 4.22 7.52 -1.48
N ASP A 123 4.88 6.69 -0.67
CA ASP A 123 5.45 5.41 -1.11
C ASP A 123 4.38 4.42 -1.57
N LEU A 124 3.27 4.31 -0.84
CA LEU A 124 2.10 3.51 -1.25
C LEU A 124 1.57 3.97 -2.62
N ALA A 125 1.34 5.28 -2.78
CA ALA A 125 0.79 5.83 -4.01
C ALA A 125 1.76 5.66 -5.19
N ARG A 126 3.03 6.03 -5.02
CA ARG A 126 4.11 5.86 -6.01
C ARG A 126 4.30 4.38 -6.38
N GLY A 127 4.26 3.49 -5.39
CA GLY A 127 4.43 2.06 -5.57
C GLY A 127 3.36 1.41 -6.45
N LEU A 128 2.15 1.98 -6.48
CA LEU A 128 1.02 1.51 -7.29
C LEU A 128 0.81 2.32 -8.59
N GLN A 129 1.54 3.43 -8.78
CA GLN A 129 1.35 4.35 -9.89
C GLN A 129 1.95 3.83 -11.21
N GLY A 130 1.29 4.17 -12.33
CA GLY A 130 1.82 3.91 -13.67
C GLY A 130 1.82 2.43 -14.06
N ARG A 131 0.84 1.68 -13.57
CA ARG A 131 0.69 0.23 -13.76
C ARG A 131 -0.57 -0.09 -14.56
N GLU A 132 -0.82 -1.37 -14.78
CA GLU A 132 -1.99 -1.83 -15.54
C GLU A 132 -3.32 -1.45 -14.86
N ALA A 133 -3.36 -1.46 -13.52
CA ALA A 133 -4.54 -1.09 -12.76
C ALA A 133 -4.89 0.40 -12.97
N VAL A 134 -6.14 0.67 -13.32
CA VAL A 134 -6.63 2.04 -13.55
C VAL A 134 -6.63 2.81 -12.24
N GLN A 135 -5.96 3.94 -12.17
CA GLN A 135 -5.93 4.78 -10.98
C GLN A 135 -7.32 5.38 -10.68
N PRO A 136 -7.82 5.33 -9.43
CA PRO A 136 -9.01 6.10 -9.08
C PRO A 136 -8.71 7.60 -9.21
N THR A 137 -9.75 8.44 -9.32
CA THR A 137 -9.58 9.90 -9.29
C THR A 137 -10.13 10.44 -7.98
N LEU A 138 -9.28 11.05 -7.15
CA LEU A 138 -9.66 11.68 -5.89
C LEU A 138 -9.71 13.20 -6.07
N VAL A 139 -10.88 13.79 -5.85
CA VAL A 139 -11.10 15.24 -5.98
C VAL A 139 -11.64 15.78 -4.67
N LEU A 140 -11.03 16.86 -4.20
CA LEU A 140 -11.49 17.64 -3.06
C LEU A 140 -12.14 18.94 -3.53
N ASP A 141 -13.18 19.37 -2.83
CA ASP A 141 -13.83 20.65 -3.11
C ASP A 141 -12.95 21.84 -2.69
N SER A 142 -12.14 21.67 -1.64
CA SER A 142 -11.14 22.63 -1.18
C SER A 142 -9.92 21.90 -0.62
N ASP A 143 -8.75 22.49 -0.79
CA ASP A 143 -7.49 22.01 -0.21
C ASP A 143 -7.11 22.73 1.10
N THR A 144 -7.91 23.71 1.51
CA THR A 144 -7.84 24.38 2.81
C THR A 144 -9.21 24.35 3.46
N ILE A 145 -9.31 23.76 4.64
CA ILE A 145 -10.56 23.50 5.34
C ILE A 145 -10.57 24.32 6.62
N GLY A 146 -11.43 25.32 6.73
CA GLY A 146 -11.52 26.14 7.94
C GLY A 146 -11.76 25.30 9.20
N SER A 147 -11.35 25.79 10.36
CA SER A 147 -11.53 25.09 11.63
C SER A 147 -13.00 24.69 11.87
N GLY A 148 -13.23 23.41 12.20
CA GLY A 148 -14.57 22.82 12.32
C GLY A 148 -15.31 22.64 10.99
N GLY A 149 -14.63 22.86 9.87
CA GLY A 149 -15.15 22.67 8.54
C GLY A 149 -15.28 21.19 8.16
N THR A 150 -16.02 20.95 7.09
CA THR A 150 -16.23 19.63 6.51
C THR A 150 -15.29 19.43 5.33
N VAL A 151 -14.53 18.35 5.34
CA VAL A 151 -13.84 17.87 4.14
C VAL A 151 -14.88 17.23 3.25
N VAL A 152 -15.01 17.73 2.02
CA VAL A 152 -15.93 17.19 1.02
C VAL A 152 -15.15 16.84 -0.24
N GLY A 153 -15.47 15.68 -0.81
CA GLY A 153 -14.84 15.25 -2.05
C GLY A 153 -15.54 14.09 -2.71
N ARG A 154 -14.89 13.59 -3.77
CA ARG A 154 -15.37 12.50 -4.61
C ARG A 154 -14.23 11.58 -5.00
N VAL A 155 -14.51 10.28 -5.00
CA VAL A 155 -13.69 9.25 -5.64
C VAL A 155 -14.41 8.78 -6.90
N ALA A 156 -13.78 8.97 -8.06
CA ALA A 156 -14.26 8.51 -9.37
C ALA A 156 -13.35 7.40 -9.93
N GLU A 157 -13.69 6.88 -11.11
CA GLU A 157 -12.97 5.76 -11.75
C GLU A 157 -12.88 4.49 -10.87
N ILE A 158 -13.86 4.28 -9.98
CA ILE A 158 -13.92 3.11 -9.10
C ILE A 158 -14.08 1.82 -9.92
N ARG A 159 -14.91 1.84 -10.98
CA ARG A 159 -15.11 0.72 -11.92
C ARG A 159 -15.53 -0.59 -11.23
N GLY A 160 -16.38 -0.49 -10.21
CA GLY A 160 -16.89 -1.65 -9.45
C GLY A 160 -15.89 -2.28 -8.48
N ARG A 161 -14.71 -1.68 -8.29
CA ARG A 161 -13.72 -2.10 -7.29
C ARG A 161 -14.13 -1.66 -5.89
N THR A 162 -13.59 -2.34 -4.89
CA THR A 162 -13.68 -1.90 -3.50
C THR A 162 -12.76 -0.71 -3.30
N VAL A 163 -13.24 0.35 -2.65
CA VAL A 163 -12.43 1.52 -2.30
C VAL A 163 -12.17 1.50 -0.80
N TRP A 164 -10.89 1.56 -0.43
CA TRP A 164 -10.47 1.95 0.90
C TRP A 164 -10.12 3.44 0.85
N LEU A 165 -10.81 4.24 1.66
CA LEU A 165 -10.53 5.67 1.85
C LEU A 165 -9.92 5.85 3.23
N ALA A 166 -8.75 6.47 3.31
CA ALA A 166 -8.10 6.74 4.58
C ALA A 166 -7.53 8.15 4.63
N MET A 167 -7.39 8.69 5.85
CA MET A 167 -6.65 9.92 6.12
C MET A 167 -5.37 9.61 6.88
N VAL A 168 -4.27 10.25 6.48
CA VAL A 168 -2.97 10.18 7.15
C VAL A 168 -2.62 11.56 7.69
N THR A 169 -2.49 11.67 9.01
CA THR A 169 -2.19 12.94 9.67
C THR A 169 -0.75 13.37 9.50
N ALA A 170 -0.43 14.62 9.84
CA ALA A 170 0.93 15.13 9.84
C ALA A 170 1.87 14.34 10.78
N GLU A 171 1.32 13.72 11.82
CA GLU A 171 2.04 12.85 12.76
C GLU A 171 2.14 11.40 12.28
N GLY A 172 1.53 11.08 11.13
CA GLY A 172 1.54 9.74 10.53
C GLY A 172 0.46 8.79 11.04
N GLY A 173 -0.56 9.28 11.76
CA GLY A 173 -1.69 8.43 12.17
C GLY A 173 -2.63 8.16 10.98
N VAL A 174 -2.99 6.90 10.75
CA VAL A 174 -3.92 6.49 9.69
C VAL A 174 -5.32 6.27 10.26
N TYR A 175 -6.33 6.86 9.63
CA TYR A 175 -7.75 6.76 10.03
C TYR A 175 -8.57 6.25 8.86
N ASP A 176 -9.38 5.21 9.09
CA ASP A 176 -10.27 4.67 8.07
C ASP A 176 -11.50 5.55 7.90
N LEU A 177 -11.76 5.97 6.66
CA LEU A 177 -12.88 6.81 6.26
C LEU A 177 -13.78 6.10 5.24
N SER A 178 -13.60 4.80 5.01
CA SER A 178 -14.36 4.03 4.03
C SER A 178 -15.85 4.05 4.33
N ASP A 179 -16.23 4.09 5.62
CA ASP A 179 -17.62 4.21 6.08
C ASP A 179 -18.26 5.57 5.74
N ARG A 180 -17.46 6.55 5.29
CA ARG A 180 -17.92 7.87 4.83
C ARG A 180 -18.16 7.93 3.33
N LEU A 181 -17.86 6.86 2.60
CA LEU A 181 -18.13 6.77 1.18
C LEU A 181 -19.62 6.51 0.92
N GLU A 182 -20.22 7.39 0.13
CA GLU A 182 -21.60 7.30 -0.34
C GLU A 182 -21.61 6.99 -1.85
N PRO A 183 -21.90 5.75 -2.26
CA PRO A 183 -21.95 5.38 -3.67
C PRO A 183 -22.96 6.19 -4.47
N GLN A 184 -22.58 6.58 -5.68
CA GLN A 184 -23.38 7.34 -6.62
C GLN A 184 -23.82 6.48 -7.80
N THR A 185 -24.89 6.90 -8.49
CA THR A 185 -25.45 6.15 -9.64
C THR A 185 -24.52 6.11 -10.86
N ASP A 186 -23.55 7.02 -10.95
CA ASP A 186 -22.54 7.08 -12.01
C ASP A 186 -21.32 6.17 -11.73
N GLY A 187 -21.34 5.43 -10.62
CA GLY A 187 -20.24 4.56 -10.20
C GLY A 187 -19.08 5.29 -9.50
N SER A 188 -19.24 6.58 -9.19
CA SER A 188 -18.39 7.30 -8.24
C SER A 188 -18.87 7.11 -6.80
N ALA A 189 -18.12 7.64 -5.83
CA ALA A 189 -18.55 7.78 -4.45
C ALA A 189 -18.25 9.20 -3.95
N LEU A 190 -19.20 9.78 -3.23
CA LEU A 190 -18.99 11.03 -2.48
C LEU A 190 -18.48 10.70 -1.09
N PHE A 191 -17.76 11.63 -0.46
CA PHE A 191 -17.49 11.54 0.97
C PHE A 191 -17.57 12.92 1.61
N ALA A 192 -18.00 12.92 2.87
CA ALA A 192 -17.97 14.08 3.72
C ALA A 192 -17.62 13.67 5.16
N PHE A 193 -16.71 14.40 5.79
CA PHE A 193 -16.41 14.22 7.20
C PHE A 193 -15.97 15.52 7.84
N GLU A 194 -16.38 15.72 9.08
CA GLU A 194 -15.94 16.85 9.90
C GLU A 194 -14.59 16.52 10.52
N LEU A 195 -13.71 17.52 10.54
CA LEU A 195 -12.48 17.46 11.31
C LEU A 195 -12.66 18.27 12.57
N VAL A 196 -12.55 17.59 13.70
CA VAL A 196 -12.33 18.27 14.98
C VAL A 196 -10.87 18.67 14.99
N ALA A 197 -10.58 19.91 14.61
CA ALA A 197 -9.23 20.43 14.61
C ALA A 197 -8.69 20.45 16.05
N ASP A 198 -7.73 19.58 16.35
CA ASP A 198 -6.79 19.85 17.44
C ASP A 198 -6.06 21.15 17.08
N PRO A 199 -5.93 22.12 18.00
CA PRO A 199 -5.18 23.35 17.74
C PRO A 199 -3.77 23.11 17.17
N SER A 200 -3.14 21.98 17.50
CA SER A 200 -1.83 21.57 16.96
C SER A 200 -1.86 21.13 15.49
N ALA A 201 -3.03 20.73 14.98
CA ALA A 201 -3.23 20.30 13.59
C ALA A 201 -3.52 21.47 12.63
N ILE A 202 -3.74 22.69 13.13
CA ILE A 202 -3.97 23.88 12.29
C ILE A 202 -2.71 24.18 11.47
N GLY A 203 -2.89 24.37 10.17
CA GLY A 203 -1.82 24.57 9.19
C GLY A 203 -1.01 23.31 8.88
N GLN A 204 -1.32 22.18 9.51
CA GLN A 204 -0.61 20.93 9.28
C GLN A 204 -1.19 20.18 8.08
N PRO A 205 -0.34 19.59 7.24
CA PRO A 205 -0.79 18.82 6.09
C PRO A 205 -1.49 17.53 6.51
N GLN A 206 -2.57 17.22 5.81
CA GLN A 206 -3.26 15.95 5.90
C GLN A 206 -3.25 15.31 4.51
N ILE A 207 -3.15 13.98 4.43
CA ILE A 207 -3.22 13.24 3.15
C ILE A 207 -4.45 12.36 3.17
N LEU A 208 -5.27 12.44 2.12
CA LEU A 208 -6.23 11.40 1.81
C LEU A 208 -5.61 10.38 0.86
N VAL A 209 -5.87 9.11 1.13
CA VAL A 209 -5.52 7.97 0.30
C VAL A 209 -6.81 7.32 -0.17
N ALA A 210 -7.02 7.28 -1.48
CA ALA A 210 -8.09 6.49 -2.10
C ALA A 210 -7.46 5.31 -2.84
N LEU A 211 -7.63 4.10 -2.31
CA LEU A 211 -7.10 2.88 -2.89
C LEU A 211 -8.25 2.03 -3.43
N ALA A 212 -8.23 1.76 -4.73
CA ALA A 212 -9.22 0.93 -5.40
C ALA A 212 -8.64 -0.45 -5.74
N SER A 213 -9.23 -1.51 -5.19
CA SER A 213 -8.80 -2.89 -5.35
C SER A 213 -9.93 -3.80 -5.85
N PRO A 214 -9.66 -4.82 -6.69
CA PRO A 214 -10.66 -5.79 -7.12
C PRO A 214 -11.35 -6.51 -5.95
N GLU A 215 -10.61 -6.75 -4.87
CA GLU A 215 -11.08 -7.42 -3.65
C GLU A 215 -10.78 -6.55 -2.42
N PRO A 216 -11.57 -6.65 -1.34
CA PRO A 216 -11.27 -5.97 -0.08
C PRO A 216 -9.87 -6.28 0.44
N LEU A 217 -9.23 -5.28 1.04
CA LEU A 217 -7.92 -5.44 1.68
C LEU A 217 -8.08 -5.84 3.16
N VAL A 218 -7.46 -6.93 3.57
CA VAL A 218 -7.49 -7.46 4.94
C VAL A 218 -6.73 -6.53 5.88
N GLY A 219 -5.56 -6.04 5.45
CA GLY A 219 -4.77 -5.09 6.25
C GLY A 219 -5.54 -3.81 6.53
N ALA A 220 -6.34 -3.33 5.56
CA ALA A 220 -7.17 -2.15 5.73
C ALA A 220 -8.32 -2.43 6.72
N ALA A 221 -9.06 -3.52 6.50
CA ALA A 221 -10.24 -3.88 7.30
C ALA A 221 -9.93 -4.21 8.77
N THR A 222 -8.68 -4.48 9.11
CA THR A 222 -8.25 -4.84 10.48
C THR A 222 -7.42 -3.75 11.15
N ALA A 223 -7.14 -2.65 10.44
CA ALA A 223 -6.42 -1.52 11.00
C ALA A 223 -7.25 -0.84 12.10
N SER A 224 -6.58 -0.40 13.16
CA SER A 224 -7.18 0.47 14.16
C SER A 224 -6.90 1.93 13.79
N ASP A 225 -7.87 2.81 14.01
CA ASP A 225 -7.66 4.24 13.81
C ASP A 225 -6.47 4.76 14.65
N GLY A 226 -5.66 5.61 14.03
CA GLY A 226 -4.44 6.15 14.61
C GLY A 226 -3.24 5.20 14.53
N THR A 227 -3.36 4.03 13.88
CA THR A 227 -2.20 3.17 13.60
C THR A 227 -1.17 3.95 12.79
N SER A 228 0.11 3.79 13.14
CA SER A 228 1.20 4.50 12.47
C SER A 228 1.35 4.10 11.00
N ALA A 229 1.54 5.09 10.13
CA ALA A 229 1.62 4.91 8.68
C ALA A 229 2.83 4.07 8.26
N ASP A 230 3.96 4.17 8.97
CA ASP A 230 5.17 3.38 8.73
C ASP A 230 4.99 1.89 9.06
N VAL A 231 4.01 1.54 9.89
CA VAL A 231 3.63 0.17 10.20
C VAL A 231 2.53 -0.33 9.26
N LEU A 232 1.49 0.46 9.04
CA LEU A 232 0.31 0.01 8.30
C LEU A 232 0.53 0.04 6.79
N LEU A 233 0.97 1.16 6.23
CA LEU A 233 0.94 1.37 4.77
C LEU A 233 1.89 0.47 3.98
N PRO A 234 3.08 0.06 4.48
CA PRO A 234 3.89 -0.94 3.79
C PRO A 234 3.19 -2.29 3.66
N ASN A 235 2.43 -2.72 4.68
CA ASN A 235 1.65 -3.96 4.62
C ASN A 235 0.48 -3.83 3.63
N ILE A 236 -0.20 -2.69 3.63
CA ILE A 236 -1.24 -2.37 2.64
C ILE A 236 -0.66 -2.39 1.22
N LEU A 237 0.51 -1.80 1.01
CA LEU A 237 1.17 -1.79 -0.30
C LEU A 237 1.47 -3.20 -0.78
N ALA A 238 2.01 -4.07 0.08
CA ALA A 238 2.28 -5.46 -0.26
C ALA A 238 1.02 -6.22 -0.67
N GLU A 239 -0.07 -6.09 0.10
CA GLU A 239 -1.34 -6.74 -0.23
C GLU A 239 -1.98 -6.16 -1.51
N ALA A 240 -2.01 -4.83 -1.63
CA ALA A 240 -2.56 -4.11 -2.77
C ALA A 240 -1.83 -4.46 -4.07
N SER A 241 -0.53 -4.68 -3.99
CA SER A 241 0.33 -5.11 -5.07
C SER A 241 -0.10 -6.46 -5.65
N GLU A 242 -0.29 -7.46 -4.78
CA GLU A 242 -0.72 -8.81 -5.18
C GLU A 242 -2.13 -8.80 -5.79
N LYS A 243 -2.98 -7.87 -5.35
CA LYS A 243 -4.37 -7.75 -5.80
C LYS A 243 -4.55 -6.85 -7.03
N GLY A 244 -3.48 -6.31 -7.61
CA GLY A 244 -3.60 -5.41 -8.76
C GLY A 244 -4.42 -4.15 -8.45
N ALA A 245 -4.24 -3.59 -7.25
CA ALA A 245 -4.88 -2.35 -6.86
C ALA A 245 -4.19 -1.12 -7.47
N ALA A 246 -4.87 0.02 -7.38
CA ALA A 246 -4.30 1.33 -7.69
C ALA A 246 -4.71 2.34 -6.64
N ALA A 247 -3.88 3.35 -6.37
CA ALA A 247 -4.15 4.38 -5.38
C ALA A 247 -3.92 5.78 -5.94
N GLU A 248 -4.70 6.74 -5.45
CA GLU A 248 -4.53 8.18 -5.66
C GLU A 248 -4.45 8.87 -4.30
N ILE A 249 -3.63 9.92 -4.19
CA ILE A 249 -3.52 10.71 -2.97
C ILE A 249 -3.80 12.19 -3.21
N ALA A 250 -4.42 12.83 -2.23
CA ALA A 250 -4.65 14.28 -2.23
C ALA A 250 -4.22 14.85 -0.88
N ARG A 251 -3.66 16.07 -0.90
CA ARG A 251 -3.24 16.79 0.32
C ARG A 251 -4.14 17.99 0.55
N PHE A 252 -4.54 18.18 1.80
CA PHE A 252 -5.27 19.36 2.27
C PHE A 252 -4.72 19.83 3.62
N GLU A 253 -5.10 21.02 4.04
CA GLU A 253 -4.68 21.62 5.31
C GLU A 253 -5.90 22.11 6.10
N LEU A 254 -5.77 22.11 7.42
CA LEU A 254 -6.71 22.75 8.31
C LEU A 254 -6.39 24.25 8.42
N GLY A 255 -7.31 25.10 7.99
CA GLY A 255 -7.28 26.53 8.21
C GLY A 255 -7.57 26.89 9.68
N GLY A 256 -6.97 27.99 10.13
CA GLY A 256 -7.26 28.59 11.44
C GLY A 256 -8.54 29.41 11.47
#